data_AF-A0A3D4ZJ34-F1
#
_entry.id   AF-A0A3D4ZJ34-F1
#
_cell.length_a   1.000
_cell.length_b   1.000
_cell.length_c   1.000
_cell.angle_alpha   90.00
_cell.angle_beta   90.00
_cell.angle_gamma   90.00
#
_symmetry.space_group_name_H-M   'P 1'
#
loop_
_entity.id
_entity.type
_entity.pdbx_description
1 polymer ?
#
loop_
_entity_poly.entity_id
_entity_poly.type
_entity_poly.pdbx_seq_one_letter_code
_entity_poly.pdbx_strand_id
1 'polypeptide(L)'
;MKATLLALALVSLLSCTLYAQDAPILKTGPRELEFGNLHWRLKSSLTPTAPGPNYFRGTEDAVWVDEWGLHLTIAEQQGRWWATEIFTRERVGYGTYTFTVETDIEQYDPNVVAGFFTWDTSPQEYNREIDIEFAAWGQRDGTKFQYVVQPYTDSSRIFVFKPELNGTATTHRIVWTKEGVAFSSYHGNVDPDLQESDA
;
A
#
# COMPACT_ATOMS: atom_id res chain seq x y z
N MET A 1 16.97 76.85 -46.99
CA MET A 1 16.29 75.59 -47.35
C MET A 1 16.60 74.57 -46.27
N LYS A 2 15.54 74.05 -45.63
CA LYS A 2 15.58 73.19 -44.45
C LYS A 2 15.75 71.74 -44.89
N ALA A 3 16.64 70.98 -44.25
CA ALA A 3 16.64 69.53 -44.30
C ALA A 3 16.49 69.03 -42.86
N THR A 4 15.25 68.70 -42.49
CA THR A 4 14.91 68.07 -41.21
C THR A 4 14.97 66.56 -41.42
N LEU A 5 15.95 65.88 -40.82
CA LEU A 5 15.95 64.41 -40.76
C LEU A 5 14.84 63.97 -39.79
N LEU A 6 13.83 63.27 -40.30
CA LEU A 6 12.85 62.58 -39.50
C LEU A 6 13.43 61.21 -39.14
N ALA A 7 13.90 61.05 -37.90
CA ALA A 7 14.27 59.74 -37.36
C ALA A 7 12.98 58.94 -37.08
N LEU A 8 12.75 57.91 -37.87
CA LEU A 8 11.64 56.98 -37.67
C LEU A 8 12.00 56.06 -36.48
N ALA A 9 11.49 56.36 -35.29
CA ALA A 9 11.62 55.48 -34.14
C ALA A 9 10.72 54.25 -34.35
N LEU A 10 11.33 53.13 -34.75
CA LEU A 10 10.67 51.84 -34.83
C LEU A 10 10.46 51.33 -33.39
N VAL A 11 9.26 51.54 -32.83
CA VAL A 11 8.87 50.94 -31.55
C VAL A 11 8.70 49.44 -31.78
N SER A 12 9.71 48.66 -31.45
CA SER A 12 9.59 47.20 -31.37
C SER A 12 8.65 46.88 -30.20
N LEU A 13 7.39 46.55 -30.52
CA LEU A 13 6.50 45.85 -29.61
C LEU A 13 7.15 44.52 -29.26
N LEU A 14 7.87 44.47 -28.14
CA LEU A 14 8.15 43.21 -27.46
C LEU A 14 6.79 42.65 -27.08
N SER A 15 6.28 41.73 -27.89
CA SER A 15 5.19 40.86 -27.52
C SER A 15 5.63 40.09 -26.28
N CYS A 16 5.18 40.54 -25.11
CA CYS A 16 5.16 39.72 -23.91
C CYS A 16 4.27 38.51 -24.22
N THR A 17 4.85 37.45 -24.77
CA THR A 17 4.27 36.13 -24.66
C THR A 17 4.41 35.75 -23.19
N LEU A 18 3.41 36.12 -22.40
CA LEU A 18 3.09 35.41 -21.17
C LEU A 18 2.95 33.95 -21.57
N TYR A 19 3.98 33.15 -21.31
CA TYR A 19 3.77 31.73 -21.11
C TYR A 19 2.82 31.64 -19.93
N ALA A 20 1.53 31.40 -20.22
CA ALA A 20 0.65 30.85 -19.22
C ALA A 20 1.29 29.52 -18.84
N GLN A 21 2.10 29.53 -17.77
CA GLN A 21 2.43 28.29 -17.07
C GLN A 21 1.09 27.70 -16.69
N ASP A 22 0.78 26.51 -17.19
CA ASP A 22 -0.38 25.76 -16.75
C ASP A 22 -0.38 25.80 -15.23
N ALA A 23 -1.43 26.40 -14.65
CA ALA A 23 -1.58 26.41 -13.20
C ALA A 23 -1.50 24.96 -12.75
N PRO A 24 -0.62 24.61 -11.79
CA PRO A 24 -0.47 23.22 -11.38
C PRO A 24 -1.86 22.74 -10.95
N ILE A 25 -2.35 21.70 -11.61
CA ILE A 25 -3.58 21.04 -11.21
C ILE A 25 -3.33 20.55 -9.79
N LEU A 26 -3.90 21.24 -8.81
CA LEU A 26 -3.93 20.80 -7.42
C LEU A 26 -4.76 19.52 -7.40
N LYS A 27 -4.09 18.37 -7.38
CA LYS A 27 -4.74 17.09 -7.06
C LYS A 27 -5.17 17.18 -5.59
N THR A 28 -6.46 17.39 -5.36
CA THR A 28 -7.06 17.54 -4.02
C THR A 28 -7.45 16.20 -3.38
N GLY A 29 -7.07 15.08 -3.99
CA GLY A 29 -7.30 13.73 -3.49
C GLY A 29 -6.03 13.06 -2.96
N PRO A 30 -6.16 11.89 -2.32
CA PRO A 30 -4.99 11.08 -1.97
C PRO A 30 -4.16 10.76 -3.21
N ARG A 31 -2.85 10.60 -3.05
CA ARG A 31 -1.99 10.07 -4.11
C ARG A 31 -2.53 8.70 -4.55
N GLU A 32 -2.46 8.44 -5.84
CA GLU A 32 -2.85 7.15 -6.43
C GLU A 32 -1.66 6.51 -7.15
N LEU A 33 -1.62 5.18 -7.17
CA LEU A 33 -0.70 4.36 -7.96
C LEU A 33 -1.43 3.13 -8.53
N GLU A 34 -0.83 2.48 -9.53
CA GLU A 34 -1.33 1.24 -10.11
C GLU A 34 -0.39 0.09 -9.76
N PHE A 35 -0.96 -1.02 -9.29
CA PHE A 35 -0.22 -2.26 -8.98
C PHE A 35 -1.19 -3.45 -8.97
N GLY A 36 -0.77 -4.59 -9.54
CA GLY A 36 -1.59 -5.81 -9.53
C GLY A 36 -2.95 -5.68 -10.22
N ASN A 37 -3.04 -4.90 -11.31
CA ASN A 37 -4.28 -4.59 -12.05
C ASN A 37 -5.34 -3.81 -11.24
N LEU A 38 -4.94 -3.15 -10.15
CA LEU A 38 -5.81 -2.33 -9.31
C LEU A 38 -5.25 -0.91 -9.18
N HIS A 39 -6.14 0.03 -8.86
CA HIS A 39 -5.75 1.38 -8.51
C HIS A 39 -5.80 1.53 -7.00
N TRP A 40 -4.74 2.05 -6.42
CA TRP A 40 -4.56 2.17 -4.99
C TRP A 40 -4.49 3.63 -4.59
N ARG A 41 -5.14 3.97 -3.47
CA ARG A 41 -5.04 5.27 -2.80
C ARG A 41 -4.16 5.15 -1.58
N LEU A 42 -3.33 6.15 -1.36
CA LEU A 42 -2.41 6.18 -0.23
C LEU A 42 -3.06 6.86 0.97
N LYS A 43 -2.99 6.21 2.13
CA LYS A 43 -3.39 6.81 3.40
C LYS A 43 -2.36 7.82 3.85
N SER A 44 -2.82 8.91 4.45
CA SER A 44 -1.95 9.92 5.07
C SER A 44 -2.62 10.50 6.30
N SER A 45 -1.87 10.64 7.39
CA SER A 45 -2.37 11.23 8.63
C SER A 45 -1.26 11.95 9.38
N LEU A 46 -1.56 13.15 9.88
CA LEU A 46 -0.67 13.91 10.77
C LEU A 46 -0.97 13.67 12.26
N THR A 47 -2.04 12.93 12.53
CA THR A 47 -2.51 12.53 13.86
C THR A 47 -2.58 11.00 13.95
N PRO A 48 -2.40 10.42 15.15
CA PRO A 48 -2.56 8.98 15.36
C PRO A 48 -3.91 8.50 14.81
N THR A 49 -3.87 7.48 13.97
CA THR A 49 -5.02 6.95 13.21
C THR A 49 -4.92 5.43 13.20
N ALA A 50 -6.07 4.75 13.29
CA ALA A 50 -6.16 3.30 13.19
C ALA A 50 -5.67 2.77 11.83
N PRO A 51 -5.16 1.53 11.73
CA PRO A 51 -4.92 0.59 12.83
C PRO A 51 -3.81 1.07 13.77
N GLY A 52 -3.96 0.77 15.07
CA GLY A 52 -3.07 1.26 16.12
C GLY A 52 -3.03 2.80 16.24
N PRO A 53 -2.07 3.36 16.99
CA PRO A 53 -1.85 4.81 17.06
C PRO A 53 -0.86 5.28 15.98
N ASN A 54 -1.04 4.87 14.72
CA ASN A 54 -0.08 5.12 13.64
C ASN A 54 -0.20 6.52 13.02
N TYR A 55 0.93 7.05 12.57
CA TYR A 55 0.99 8.17 11.62
C TYR A 55 1.22 7.61 10.22
N PHE A 56 0.45 8.06 9.23
CA PHE A 56 0.54 7.52 7.88
C PHE A 56 1.18 8.50 6.91
N ARG A 57 2.10 8.01 6.09
CA ARG A 57 2.83 8.81 5.10
C ARG A 57 2.64 8.25 3.70
N GLY A 58 1.80 8.90 2.92
CA GLY A 58 1.48 8.52 1.53
C GLY A 58 2.32 9.22 0.46
N THR A 59 3.58 9.53 0.73
CA THR A 59 4.48 10.26 -0.20
C THR A 59 5.28 9.31 -1.09
N GLU A 60 5.85 9.82 -2.17
CA GLU A 60 6.60 9.03 -3.17
C GLU A 60 7.82 8.31 -2.60
N ASP A 61 8.45 8.88 -1.58
CA ASP A 61 9.61 8.30 -0.89
C ASP A 61 9.23 7.28 0.20
N ALA A 62 7.94 7.13 0.49
CA ALA A 62 7.43 6.17 1.48
C ALA A 62 6.69 5.01 0.80
N VAL A 63 6.03 5.26 -0.33
CA VAL A 63 5.29 4.26 -1.11
C VAL A 63 5.51 4.48 -2.61
N TRP A 64 6.13 3.51 -3.28
CA TRP A 64 6.40 3.58 -4.71
C TRP A 64 6.28 2.21 -5.38
N VAL A 65 6.26 2.23 -6.71
CA VAL A 65 6.34 1.03 -7.54
C VAL A 65 7.56 1.19 -8.44
N ASP A 66 8.38 0.15 -8.52
CA ASP A 66 9.54 0.05 -9.42
C ASP A 66 9.59 -1.34 -10.10
N GLU A 67 10.72 -1.69 -10.72
CA GLU A 67 10.89 -2.99 -11.40
C GLU A 67 10.83 -4.21 -10.48
N TRP A 68 11.00 -4.03 -9.16
CA TRP A 68 10.91 -5.10 -8.16
C TRP A 68 9.49 -5.30 -7.66
N GLY A 69 8.70 -4.23 -7.61
CA GLY A 69 7.29 -4.29 -7.24
C GLY A 69 6.82 -3.07 -6.48
N LEU A 70 5.80 -3.27 -5.64
CA LEU A 70 5.25 -2.26 -4.75
C LEU A 70 6.00 -2.25 -3.42
N HIS A 71 6.43 -1.06 -3.00
CA HIS A 71 7.16 -0.84 -1.75
C HIS A 71 6.31 -0.05 -0.77
N LEU A 72 6.20 -0.57 0.45
CA LEU A 72 5.60 0.07 1.61
C LEU A 72 6.66 0.13 2.72
N THR A 73 6.67 1.20 3.50
CA THR A 73 7.73 1.46 4.48
C THR A 73 7.20 1.71 5.88
N ILE A 74 8.02 1.39 6.87
CA ILE A 74 7.91 1.93 8.22
C ILE A 74 9.23 2.65 8.48
N ALA A 75 9.18 3.96 8.71
CA ALA A 75 10.38 4.78 8.83
C ALA A 75 10.26 5.81 9.95
N GLU A 76 11.36 5.99 10.68
CA GLU A 76 11.52 7.05 11.68
C GLU A 76 11.95 8.35 10.99
N GLN A 77 11.21 9.43 11.24
CA GLN A 77 11.57 10.78 10.82
C GLN A 77 11.30 11.79 11.95
N GLN A 78 12.36 12.45 12.41
CA GLN A 78 12.31 13.55 13.39
C GLN A 78 11.70 13.15 14.75
N GLY A 79 12.09 11.99 15.26
CA GLY A 79 11.60 11.39 16.50
C GLY A 79 10.22 10.73 16.37
N ARG A 80 9.74 10.44 15.15
CA ARG A 80 8.40 9.90 14.91
C ARG A 80 8.43 8.77 13.89
N TRP A 81 7.80 7.65 14.23
CA TRP A 81 7.55 6.55 13.30
C TRP A 81 6.36 6.84 12.39
N TRP A 82 6.57 6.61 11.10
CA TRP A 82 5.57 6.73 10.06
C TRP A 82 5.36 5.35 9.42
N ALA A 83 4.12 4.91 9.37
CA ALA A 83 3.69 3.73 8.66
C ALA A 83 3.13 4.10 7.28
N THR A 84 2.94 3.08 6.46
CA THR A 84 2.29 3.21 5.15
C THR A 84 1.11 2.25 5.06
N GLU A 85 0.03 2.71 4.44
CA GLU A 85 -1.13 1.89 4.12
C GLU A 85 -1.68 2.38 2.78
N ILE A 86 -2.05 1.43 1.94
CA ILE A 86 -2.76 1.68 0.69
C ILE A 86 -4.08 0.92 0.69
N PHE A 87 -5.07 1.44 0.00
CA PHE A 87 -6.39 0.81 -0.12
C PHE A 87 -6.92 0.98 -1.54
N THR A 88 -7.69 0.00 -2.02
CA THR A 88 -8.21 0.03 -3.38
C THR A 88 -9.15 1.21 -3.60
N ARG A 89 -9.06 1.83 -4.77
CA ARG A 89 -10.04 2.82 -5.22
C ARG A 89 -11.35 2.13 -5.59
N GLU A 90 -11.23 1.00 -6.27
CA GLU A 90 -12.35 0.13 -6.63
C GLU A 90 -12.88 -0.61 -5.39
N ARG A 91 -14.17 -0.95 -5.41
CA ARG A 91 -14.72 -1.92 -4.47
C ARG A 91 -14.42 -3.32 -4.98
N VAL A 92 -13.83 -4.14 -4.13
CA VAL A 92 -13.55 -5.55 -4.40
C VAL A 92 -14.53 -6.43 -3.62
N GLY A 93 -14.61 -7.73 -3.94
CA GLY A 93 -15.61 -8.64 -3.39
C GLY A 93 -15.17 -10.10 -3.48
N TYR A 94 -16.07 -11.02 -3.80
CA TYR A 94 -15.67 -12.42 -4.04
C TYR A 94 -14.63 -12.50 -5.15
N GLY A 95 -13.61 -13.34 -4.94
CA GLY A 95 -12.47 -13.47 -5.82
C GLY A 95 -11.30 -14.18 -5.17
N THR A 96 -10.24 -14.34 -5.94
CA THR A 96 -8.94 -14.83 -5.46
C THR A 96 -7.97 -13.65 -5.40
N TYR A 97 -7.36 -13.44 -4.24
CA TYR A 97 -6.36 -12.42 -4.00
C TYR A 97 -5.05 -13.13 -3.68
N THR A 98 -4.04 -12.92 -4.52
CA THR A 98 -2.70 -13.48 -4.33
C THR A 98 -1.70 -12.35 -4.23
N PHE A 99 -0.81 -12.41 -3.25
CA PHE A 99 0.28 -11.46 -3.09
C PHE A 99 1.56 -12.19 -2.72
N THR A 100 2.67 -11.71 -3.26
CA THR A 100 4.01 -12.16 -2.91
C THR A 100 4.70 -11.05 -2.13
N VAL A 101 5.34 -11.40 -1.03
CA VAL A 101 6.09 -10.50 -0.17
C VAL A 101 7.54 -10.92 -0.20
N GLU A 102 8.44 -9.96 -0.41
CA GLU A 102 9.87 -10.18 -0.37
C GLU A 102 10.48 -9.30 0.71
N THR A 103 10.66 -9.87 1.90
CA THR A 103 11.23 -9.17 3.07
C THR A 103 11.68 -10.17 4.11
N ASP A 104 12.62 -9.79 4.97
CA ASP A 104 13.06 -10.65 6.07
C ASP A 104 12.05 -10.59 7.23
N ILE A 105 10.93 -11.31 7.07
CA ILE A 105 9.80 -11.27 8.01
C ILE A 105 10.21 -11.80 9.40
N GLU A 106 11.19 -12.70 9.48
CA GLU A 106 11.71 -13.21 10.75
C GLU A 106 12.47 -12.14 11.55
N GLN A 107 12.96 -11.09 10.88
CA GLN A 107 13.68 -9.95 11.49
C GLN A 107 12.81 -8.72 11.73
N TYR A 108 11.49 -8.81 11.60
CA TYR A 108 10.60 -7.71 11.96
C TYR A 108 10.80 -7.29 13.42
N ASP A 109 10.82 -5.97 13.67
CA ASP A 109 10.73 -5.46 15.04
C ASP A 109 9.44 -5.99 15.68
N PRO A 110 9.44 -6.37 16.98
CA PRO A 110 8.27 -6.93 17.64
C PRO A 110 6.98 -6.11 17.49
N ASN A 111 7.06 -4.81 17.27
CA ASN A 111 5.91 -3.92 17.14
C ASN A 111 5.38 -3.79 15.69
N VAL A 112 6.08 -4.35 14.70
CA VAL A 112 5.65 -4.31 13.31
C VAL A 112 4.52 -5.30 13.10
N VAL A 113 3.49 -4.83 12.40
CA VAL A 113 2.41 -5.63 11.83
C VAL A 113 2.34 -5.31 10.35
N ALA A 114 2.57 -6.31 9.50
CA ALA A 114 2.24 -6.23 8.08
C ALA A 114 0.94 -7.00 7.86
N GLY A 115 -0.03 -6.39 7.17
CA GLY A 115 -1.35 -6.96 6.97
C GLY A 115 -1.82 -6.81 5.52
N PHE A 116 -2.41 -7.86 4.99
CA PHE A 116 -3.09 -7.90 3.70
C PHE A 116 -4.53 -8.31 3.95
N PHE A 117 -5.45 -7.40 3.68
CA PHE A 117 -6.81 -7.56 4.17
C PHE A 117 -7.87 -6.92 3.29
N THR A 118 -9.09 -7.44 3.41
CA THR A 118 -10.31 -6.74 2.98
C THR A 118 -10.87 -5.94 4.13
N TRP A 119 -11.50 -4.80 3.85
CA TRP A 119 -12.23 -4.03 4.86
C TRP A 119 -13.32 -3.18 4.22
N ASP A 120 -14.49 -3.15 4.85
CA ASP A 120 -15.64 -2.36 4.44
C ASP A 120 -15.95 -1.30 5.51
N THR A 121 -16.33 -0.10 5.08
CA THR A 121 -16.87 0.95 5.97
C THR A 121 -18.15 0.53 6.71
N SER A 122 -18.89 -0.44 6.18
CA SER A 122 -20.09 -0.99 6.82
C SER A 122 -19.70 -1.94 7.97
N PRO A 123 -20.19 -1.73 9.21
CA PRO A 123 -19.84 -2.58 10.36
C PRO A 123 -20.46 -3.99 10.30
N GLN A 124 -21.27 -4.30 9.28
CA GLN A 124 -21.86 -5.62 9.11
C GLN A 124 -20.78 -6.69 8.92
N GLU A 125 -21.00 -7.87 9.52
CA GLU A 125 -20.05 -8.98 9.46
C GLU A 125 -18.63 -8.54 9.83
N TYR A 126 -18.50 -7.69 10.86
CA TYR A 126 -17.22 -7.17 11.34
C TYR A 126 -16.41 -6.52 10.22
N ASN A 127 -17.02 -5.58 9.51
CA ASN A 127 -16.42 -4.87 8.38
C ASN A 127 -16.06 -5.78 7.20
N ARG A 128 -16.58 -7.02 7.16
CA ARG A 128 -16.19 -8.05 6.18
C ARG A 128 -14.67 -8.18 6.11
N GLU A 129 -14.03 -8.09 7.27
CA GLU A 129 -12.59 -8.07 7.40
C GLU A 129 -12.04 -9.50 7.39
N ILE A 130 -11.14 -9.74 6.44
CA ILE A 130 -10.46 -11.00 6.17
C ILE A 130 -8.99 -10.66 6.04
N ASP A 131 -8.15 -11.25 6.88
CA ASP A 131 -6.77 -10.84 7.06
C ASP A 131 -5.79 -11.99 6.87
N ILE A 132 -4.65 -11.66 6.26
CA ILE A 132 -3.40 -12.37 6.46
C ILE A 132 -2.42 -11.36 7.08
N GLU A 133 -1.92 -11.66 8.28
CA GLU A 133 -1.04 -10.75 9.02
C GLU A 133 0.25 -11.44 9.48
N PHE A 134 1.33 -10.66 9.49
CA PHE A 134 2.66 -11.06 9.96
C PHE A 134 3.09 -10.11 11.08
N ALA A 135 3.21 -10.63 12.29
CA ALA A 135 3.68 -9.85 13.43
C ALA A 135 4.19 -10.72 14.58
N ALA A 136 4.88 -10.10 15.53
CA ALA A 136 5.14 -10.68 16.85
C ALA A 136 4.24 -10.08 17.95
N TRP A 137 3.45 -9.05 17.66
CA TRP A 137 2.56 -8.35 18.62
C TRP A 137 3.26 -7.98 19.94
N GLY A 138 4.44 -7.38 19.83
CA GLY A 138 5.30 -6.94 20.95
C GLY A 138 6.08 -8.08 21.62
N GLN A 139 5.89 -9.33 21.21
CA GLN A 139 6.61 -10.47 21.76
C GLN A 139 7.99 -10.63 21.10
N ARG A 140 8.94 -11.18 21.85
CA ARG A 140 10.32 -11.42 21.37
C ARG A 140 10.55 -12.86 20.90
N ASP A 141 9.49 -13.60 20.62
CA ASP A 141 9.55 -15.02 20.26
C ASP A 141 9.44 -15.26 18.74
N GLY A 142 9.67 -14.19 17.96
CA GLY A 142 9.67 -14.17 16.51
C GLY A 142 8.30 -13.85 15.91
N THR A 143 8.32 -13.45 14.64
CA THR A 143 7.11 -13.20 13.85
C THR A 143 6.32 -14.49 13.65
N LYS A 144 4.99 -14.39 13.76
CA LYS A 144 4.04 -15.45 13.41
C LYS A 144 3.15 -14.95 12.28
N PHE A 145 2.61 -15.90 11.53
CA PHE A 145 1.60 -15.64 10.53
C PHE A 145 0.24 -15.95 11.13
N GLN A 146 -0.77 -15.17 10.76
CA GLN A 146 -2.14 -15.50 11.09
C GLN A 146 -3.09 -15.29 9.92
N TYR A 147 -4.10 -16.16 9.87
CA TYR A 147 -5.29 -15.98 9.07
C TYR A 147 -6.42 -15.58 9.99
N VAL A 148 -7.17 -14.54 9.63
CA VAL A 148 -8.28 -14.04 10.43
C VAL A 148 -9.48 -13.79 9.53
N VAL A 149 -10.65 -14.14 10.03
CA VAL A 149 -11.92 -13.58 9.56
C VAL A 149 -12.53 -12.90 10.77
N GLN A 150 -12.61 -11.57 10.83
CA GLN A 150 -13.00 -10.89 12.08
C GLN A 150 -14.38 -11.36 12.60
N PRO A 151 -14.58 -11.52 13.92
CA PRO A 151 -13.70 -11.07 14.99
C PRO A 151 -12.66 -12.12 15.38
N TYR A 152 -11.41 -11.69 15.59
CA TYR A 152 -10.32 -12.54 16.08
C TYR A 152 -10.55 -13.15 17.47
N THR A 153 -11.51 -12.63 18.24
CA THR A 153 -11.84 -13.13 19.58
C THR A 153 -12.54 -14.48 19.56
N ASP A 154 -13.07 -14.90 18.40
CA ASP A 154 -13.56 -16.25 18.17
C ASP A 154 -12.41 -17.13 17.68
N SER A 155 -12.02 -18.12 18.50
CA SER A 155 -10.93 -19.05 18.18
C SER A 155 -11.18 -19.89 16.92
N SER A 156 -12.42 -20.00 16.44
CA SER A 156 -12.73 -20.69 15.18
C SER A 156 -12.45 -19.84 13.94
N ARG A 157 -12.18 -18.55 14.12
CA ARG A 157 -11.98 -17.57 13.04
C ARG A 157 -10.56 -17.03 12.94
N ILE A 158 -9.65 -17.58 13.74
CA ILE A 158 -8.23 -17.24 13.73
C ILE A 158 -7.40 -18.52 13.69
N PHE A 159 -6.39 -18.53 12.82
CA PHE A 159 -5.39 -19.59 12.76
C PHE A 159 -4.00 -18.97 12.77
N VAL A 160 -3.22 -19.25 13.81
CA VAL A 160 -1.86 -18.71 14.02
C VAL A 160 -0.84 -19.81 13.87
N PHE A 161 0.22 -19.55 13.12
CA PHE A 161 1.31 -20.50 12.91
C PHE A 161 2.66 -19.78 12.80
N LYS A 162 3.75 -20.51 13.08
CA LYS A 162 5.10 -20.03 12.81
C LYS A 162 5.47 -20.47 11.39
N PRO A 163 5.92 -19.55 10.52
CA PRO A 163 6.36 -19.94 9.18
C PRO A 163 7.69 -20.69 9.27
N GLU A 164 7.89 -21.66 8.38
CA GLU A 164 9.18 -22.32 8.16
C GLU A 164 9.77 -21.74 6.88
N LEU A 165 10.73 -20.83 6.99
CA LEU A 165 11.29 -20.08 5.86
C LEU A 165 12.76 -20.43 5.64
N ASN A 166 13.16 -20.52 4.38
CA ASN A 166 14.55 -20.61 3.95
C ASN A 166 14.85 -19.55 2.89
N GLY A 167 14.63 -18.29 3.25
CA GLY A 167 14.69 -17.13 2.36
C GLY A 167 13.61 -16.10 2.72
N THR A 168 13.59 -15.00 1.98
CA THR A 168 12.77 -13.82 2.29
C THR A 168 11.49 -13.69 1.46
N ALA A 169 11.31 -14.53 0.44
CA ALA A 169 10.12 -14.54 -0.39
C ALA A 169 9.04 -15.44 0.21
N THR A 170 7.80 -14.96 0.24
CA THR A 170 6.60 -15.74 0.58
C THR A 170 5.45 -15.36 -0.33
N THR A 171 4.61 -16.33 -0.69
CA THR A 171 3.37 -16.09 -1.45
C THR A 171 2.17 -16.46 -0.60
N HIS A 172 1.13 -15.63 -0.63
CA HIS A 172 -0.06 -15.79 0.18
C HIS A 172 -1.31 -15.58 -0.66
N ARG A 173 -2.37 -16.29 -0.31
CA ARG A 173 -3.61 -16.31 -1.08
C ARG A 173 -4.85 -16.36 -0.19
N ILE A 174 -5.83 -15.54 -0.54
CA ILE A 174 -7.20 -15.57 -0.03
C ILE A 174 -8.11 -15.96 -1.20
N VAL A 175 -8.86 -17.06 -1.05
CA VAL A 175 -9.96 -17.41 -1.95
C VAL A 175 -11.26 -17.11 -1.21
N TRP A 176 -11.97 -16.07 -1.66
CA TRP A 176 -13.22 -15.64 -1.05
C TRP A 176 -14.40 -15.90 -1.99
N THR A 177 -15.29 -16.80 -1.60
CA THR A 177 -16.52 -17.11 -2.35
C THR A 177 -17.75 -16.93 -1.47
N LYS A 178 -18.93 -17.15 -2.06
CA LYS A 178 -20.19 -17.14 -1.30
C LYS A 178 -20.30 -18.31 -0.32
N GLU A 179 -19.58 -19.40 -0.55
CA GLU A 179 -19.58 -20.61 0.28
C GLU A 179 -18.60 -20.51 1.45
N GLY A 180 -17.54 -19.72 1.33
CA GLY A 180 -16.55 -19.58 2.39
C GLY A 180 -15.28 -18.84 1.99
N VAL A 181 -14.31 -18.88 2.89
CA VAL A 181 -12.97 -18.31 2.72
C VAL A 181 -11.95 -19.42 2.92
N ALA A 182 -10.97 -19.51 2.01
CA ALA A 182 -9.82 -20.37 2.15
C ALA A 182 -8.53 -19.55 2.08
N PHE A 183 -7.54 -19.95 2.87
CA PHE A 183 -6.24 -19.30 2.96
C PHE A 183 -5.14 -20.27 2.53
N SER A 184 -4.07 -19.75 1.95
CA SER A 184 -2.85 -20.51 1.68
C SER A 184 -1.63 -19.60 1.80
N SER A 185 -0.53 -20.15 2.30
CA SER A 185 0.77 -19.48 2.35
C SER A 185 1.85 -20.46 1.92
N TYR A 186 2.80 -19.95 1.14
CA TYR A 186 3.88 -20.69 0.54
C TYR A 186 5.20 -19.98 0.84
N HIS A 187 6.26 -20.75 1.05
CA HIS A 187 7.62 -20.22 0.98
C HIS A 187 8.03 -20.03 -0.49
N GLY A 188 8.67 -18.91 -0.81
CA GLY A 188 9.13 -18.56 -2.15
C GLY A 188 8.13 -17.73 -2.95
N ASN A 189 8.55 -17.34 -4.17
CA ASN A 189 7.68 -16.75 -5.17
C ASN A 189 7.02 -17.88 -5.98
N VAL A 190 5.80 -18.24 -5.59
CA VAL A 190 5.05 -19.36 -6.15
C VAL A 190 3.86 -18.82 -6.94
N ASP A 191 3.52 -19.47 -8.04
CA ASP A 191 2.22 -19.30 -8.69
C ASP A 191 1.28 -20.42 -8.20
N PRO A 192 0.32 -20.13 -7.30
CA PRO A 192 -0.57 -21.15 -6.73
C PRO A 192 -1.56 -21.76 -7.72
N ASP A 193 -1.62 -21.25 -8.96
CA ASP A 193 -2.48 -21.80 -10.01
C ASP A 193 -1.71 -22.79 -10.91
N LEU A 194 -0.39 -22.86 -10.81
CA LEU A 194 0.44 -23.88 -11.46
C LEU A 194 0.55 -25.10 -10.55
N GLN A 195 0.22 -26.29 -11.08
CA GLN A 195 0.21 -27.58 -10.37
C GLN A 195 1.57 -28.03 -9.77
N GLU A 196 2.62 -27.22 -9.83
CA GLU A 196 3.96 -27.56 -9.32
C GLU A 196 4.25 -27.05 -7.89
N SER A 197 3.28 -26.45 -7.19
CA SER A 197 3.51 -25.88 -5.85
C SER A 197 3.38 -26.88 -4.68
N ASP A 198 3.33 -28.18 -4.94
CA ASP A 198 3.37 -29.23 -3.91
C ASP A 198 4.77 -29.87 -3.88
N ALA A 199 5.74 -29.20 -3.25
CA ALA A 199 7.03 -29.78 -2.88
C ALA A 199 7.53 -29.20 -1.56
#